data_AF-A0A183B7C7-F1
#
_entry.id   AF-A0A183B7C7-F1
#
_cell.length_a   1.000
_cell.length_b   1.000
_cell.length_c   1.000
_cell.angle_alpha   90.00
_cell.angle_beta   90.00
_cell.angle_gamma   90.00
#
_symmetry.space_group_name_H-M   'P 1'
#
loop_
_entity.id
_entity.type
_entity.pdbx_description
1 polymer ?
#
loop_
_entity_poly.entity_id
_entity_poly.type
_entity_poly.pdbx_seq_one_letter_code
_entity_poly.pdbx_strand_id
1 'polypeptide(L)'
;MFHTRDLFGAASTLLLLIILLLLDKGLCLIPEQCAHNVTKPFSVCCPVSPHNHLVCGGPKRGYCEKIAVPKDYVPHVFHMDDRLSWPLRFFSHACQCKGNFFGTACEKCWYGWTGPNCDKRVKRIRRDIHSLSDHELYVLKDVLYRSQTWPSGYVVLDESDNYHSDPLYKPRFIPASVQYFITFNHRYGSRATLYKNKQDCEMYGILNYNHDGVVFPTWHRYLQLIWEGLLAEIAWKVHRVENFAAPYWDMIGLLNCDICTNTYFGAPGREDKDGLHISRRSIFSNFTEFCAEPRGDAKCYGCQRSGRKTTITRKFTTLKFPDQRDLDYVLSLKK
;
A
#
# COMPACT_ATOMS: atom_id res chain seq x y z
N MET A 1 6.63 -19.28 -53.45
CA MET A 1 7.49 -19.72 -52.33
C MET A 1 7.26 -18.71 -51.21
N PHE A 2 6.42 -19.07 -50.24
CA PHE A 2 5.82 -18.12 -49.28
C PHE A 2 6.81 -17.68 -48.20
N HIS A 3 6.76 -16.38 -47.88
CA HIS A 3 7.41 -15.76 -46.75
C HIS A 3 6.82 -16.25 -45.42
N THR A 4 7.67 -16.82 -44.57
CA THR A 4 7.40 -17.03 -43.14
C THR A 4 8.62 -16.61 -42.32
N ARG A 5 8.71 -15.33 -42.01
CA ARG A 5 9.53 -14.79 -40.93
C ARG A 5 8.73 -13.63 -40.36
N ASP A 6 8.13 -13.84 -39.18
CA ASP A 6 7.67 -12.81 -38.21
C ASP A 6 6.76 -13.37 -37.10
N LEU A 7 6.65 -14.70 -36.95
CA LEU A 7 5.86 -15.30 -35.85
C LEU A 7 6.63 -15.54 -34.54
N PHE A 8 7.96 -15.45 -34.54
CA PHE A 8 8.76 -15.78 -33.34
C PHE A 8 9.00 -14.61 -32.39
N GLY A 9 8.97 -13.35 -32.87
CA GLY A 9 9.17 -12.16 -32.02
C GLY A 9 7.92 -11.77 -31.22
N ALA A 10 6.73 -11.89 -31.81
CA ALA A 10 5.46 -11.57 -31.17
C ALA A 10 5.08 -12.59 -30.08
N ALA A 11 5.41 -13.87 -30.28
CA ALA A 11 5.17 -14.91 -29.28
C ALA A 11 6.00 -14.70 -28.01
N SER A 12 7.26 -14.30 -28.13
CA SER A 12 8.15 -14.07 -26.99
C SER A 12 7.78 -12.83 -26.15
N THR A 13 7.28 -11.78 -26.80
CA THR A 13 6.80 -10.57 -26.12
C THR A 13 5.45 -10.77 -25.45
N LEU A 14 4.54 -11.52 -26.09
CA LEU A 14 3.27 -11.93 -25.49
C LEU A 14 3.47 -12.87 -24.30
N LEU A 15 4.46 -13.77 -24.36
CA LEU A 15 4.82 -14.67 -23.26
C LEU A 15 5.36 -13.89 -22.06
N LEU A 16 6.22 -12.87 -22.28
CA LEU A 16 6.73 -12.01 -21.21
C LEU A 16 5.62 -11.19 -20.54
N LEU A 17 4.67 -10.67 -21.33
CA LEU A 17 3.47 -9.97 -20.86
C LEU A 17 2.52 -10.90 -20.08
N ILE A 18 2.36 -12.15 -20.52
CA ILE A 18 1.57 -13.17 -19.80
C ILE A 18 2.25 -13.59 -18.50
N ILE A 19 3.59 -13.70 -18.47
CA ILE A 19 4.37 -13.97 -17.26
C ILE A 19 4.30 -12.78 -16.28
N LEU A 20 4.25 -11.54 -16.78
CA LEU A 20 3.99 -10.34 -15.96
C LEU A 20 2.53 -10.26 -15.47
N LEU A 21 1.56 -10.82 -16.18
CA LEU A 21 0.16 -10.94 -15.75
C LEU A 21 -0.10 -12.11 -14.78
N LEU A 22 0.85 -13.06 -14.72
CA LEU A 22 0.91 -14.16 -13.75
C LEU A 22 1.76 -13.80 -12.52
N LEU A 23 2.18 -12.55 -12.37
CA LEU A 23 2.80 -12.08 -11.13
C LEU A 23 1.84 -12.39 -9.98
N ASP A 24 2.34 -13.20 -9.06
CA ASP A 24 1.73 -13.58 -7.80
C ASP A 24 0.93 -12.41 -7.24
N LYS A 25 -0.33 -12.66 -6.92
CA LYS A 25 -1.19 -11.71 -6.22
C LYS A 25 -0.63 -11.55 -4.81
N GLY A 26 0.41 -10.71 -4.69
CA GLY A 26 1.22 -10.61 -3.49
C GLY A 26 0.38 -10.31 -2.27
N LEU A 27 0.70 -11.01 -1.17
CA LEU A 27 0.30 -10.63 0.17
C LEU A 27 0.82 -9.22 0.42
N CYS A 28 -0.09 -8.28 0.68
CA CYS A 28 0.28 -6.98 1.19
C CYS A 28 0.40 -7.11 2.72
N LEU A 29 1.65 -7.15 3.19
CA LEU A 29 2.03 -7.35 4.59
C LEU A 29 1.30 -8.52 5.28
N ILE A 30 1.58 -8.68 6.56
CA ILE A 30 1.34 -9.92 7.30
C ILE A 30 -0.11 -9.93 7.80
N PRO A 31 -0.95 -10.88 7.37
CA PRO A 31 -2.28 -11.03 7.92
C PRO A 31 -2.19 -11.34 9.41
N GLU A 32 -3.12 -10.82 10.23
CA GLU A 32 -3.15 -11.10 11.67
C GLU A 32 -3.11 -12.60 11.96
N GLN A 33 -3.77 -13.41 11.13
CA GLN A 33 -3.82 -14.87 11.28
C GLN A 33 -2.47 -15.54 11.03
N CYS A 34 -1.52 -14.88 10.38
CA CYS A 34 -0.21 -15.45 10.03
C CYS A 34 0.94 -14.90 10.89
N ALA A 35 0.73 -13.84 11.66
CA ALA A 35 1.78 -13.13 12.41
C ALA A 35 2.55 -14.05 13.38
N HIS A 36 1.86 -14.99 14.02
CA HIS A 36 2.45 -15.90 15.01
C HIS A 36 3.47 -16.90 14.41
N ASN A 37 3.46 -17.10 13.09
CA ASN A 37 4.30 -18.10 12.44
C ASN A 37 5.61 -17.56 11.87
N VAL A 38 5.74 -16.24 11.69
CA VAL A 38 6.79 -15.59 10.89
C VAL A 38 8.22 -16.00 11.23
N THR A 39 8.50 -16.37 12.48
CA THR A 39 9.88 -16.57 12.99
C THR A 39 10.39 -18.00 12.90
N LYS A 40 9.60 -18.93 12.33
CA LYS A 40 10.01 -20.33 12.16
C LYS A 40 10.69 -20.51 10.80
N PRO A 41 11.73 -21.36 10.68
CA PRO A 41 12.19 -21.78 9.36
C PRO A 41 11.01 -22.32 8.54
N PHE A 42 10.89 -21.90 7.28
CA PHE A 42 9.82 -22.32 6.37
C PHE A 42 8.40 -21.97 6.85
N SER A 43 8.21 -20.84 7.52
CA SER A 43 6.89 -20.31 7.88
C SER A 43 5.88 -20.39 6.73
N VAL A 44 4.64 -20.77 7.05
CA VAL A 44 3.54 -20.91 6.09
C VAL A 44 2.42 -19.95 6.47
N CYS A 45 1.95 -19.15 5.52
CA CYS A 45 0.77 -18.28 5.68
C CYS A 45 -0.36 -18.75 4.75
N CYS A 46 -1.07 -19.78 5.19
CA CYS A 46 -2.21 -20.35 4.44
C CYS A 46 -3.44 -20.43 5.35
N PRO A 47 -4.10 -19.28 5.64
CA PRO A 47 -5.23 -19.25 6.55
C PRO A 47 -6.45 -20.02 6.02
N VAL A 48 -7.32 -20.42 6.94
CA VAL A 48 -8.63 -21.00 6.62
C VAL A 48 -9.60 -19.89 6.21
N SER A 49 -10.36 -20.14 5.15
CA SER A 49 -11.36 -19.18 4.68
C SER A 49 -12.51 -19.08 5.68
N PRO A 50 -12.96 -17.86 6.04
CA PRO A 50 -14.09 -17.67 6.94
C PRO A 50 -15.43 -18.12 6.34
N HIS A 51 -15.50 -18.34 5.01
CA HIS A 51 -16.76 -18.71 4.34
C HIS A 51 -17.03 -20.22 4.31
N ASN A 52 -15.98 -21.05 4.25
CA ASN A 52 -16.13 -22.49 4.10
C ASN A 52 -15.18 -23.31 4.99
N HIS A 53 -14.39 -22.65 5.82
CA HIS A 53 -13.44 -23.27 6.77
C HIS A 53 -12.37 -24.16 6.13
N LEU A 54 -12.14 -24.04 4.82
CA LEU A 54 -11.07 -24.74 4.12
C LEU A 54 -9.83 -23.86 4.01
N VAL A 55 -8.65 -24.46 4.12
CA VAL A 55 -7.36 -23.78 3.87
C VAL A 55 -7.35 -23.21 2.45
N CYS A 56 -7.02 -21.93 2.31
CA CYS A 56 -7.06 -21.20 1.04
C CYS A 56 -8.40 -21.29 0.28
N GLY A 57 -9.51 -21.46 1.01
CA GLY A 57 -10.85 -21.60 0.43
C GLY A 57 -11.10 -22.94 -0.26
N GLY A 58 -10.17 -23.89 -0.16
CA GLY A 58 -10.23 -25.22 -0.73
C GLY A 58 -9.96 -25.26 -2.24
N PRO A 59 -9.93 -26.48 -2.84
CA PRO A 59 -9.44 -26.71 -4.21
C PRO A 59 -10.15 -25.91 -5.32
N LYS A 60 -11.38 -25.45 -5.06
CA LYS A 60 -12.15 -24.63 -6.00
C LYS A 60 -11.74 -23.15 -5.98
N ARG A 61 -11.17 -22.66 -4.89
CA ARG A 61 -10.80 -21.25 -4.69
C ARG A 61 -9.31 -21.01 -4.67
N GLY A 62 -8.52 -21.94 -4.14
CA GLY A 62 -7.08 -21.79 -4.05
C GLY A 62 -6.38 -22.95 -3.35
N TYR A 63 -5.06 -22.85 -3.27
CA TYR A 63 -4.19 -23.87 -2.66
C TYR A 63 -3.06 -23.19 -1.91
N CYS A 64 -2.53 -23.86 -0.90
CA CYS A 64 -1.32 -23.42 -0.22
C CYS A 64 -0.11 -23.85 -1.05
N GLU A 65 0.68 -22.89 -1.53
CA GLU A 65 1.78 -23.17 -2.44
C GLU A 65 3.04 -22.40 -2.05
N LYS A 66 4.20 -22.91 -2.46
CA LYS A 66 5.49 -22.27 -2.24
C LYS A 66 5.55 -20.96 -3.03
N ILE A 67 5.99 -19.90 -2.37
CA ILE A 67 6.16 -18.60 -2.99
C ILE A 67 7.36 -18.63 -3.96
N ALA A 68 7.14 -18.16 -5.18
CA ALA A 68 8.18 -18.00 -6.18
C ALA A 68 8.58 -16.52 -6.28
N VAL A 69 9.89 -16.25 -6.23
CA VAL A 69 10.45 -14.91 -6.41
C VAL A 69 11.50 -14.93 -7.53
N PRO A 70 11.66 -13.83 -8.28
CA PRO A 70 12.76 -13.69 -9.23
C PRO A 70 14.13 -13.93 -8.59
N LYS A 71 15.04 -14.53 -9.34
CA LYS A 71 16.44 -14.70 -8.94
C LYS A 71 17.29 -13.61 -9.59
N ASP A 72 17.36 -12.46 -8.93
CA ASP A 72 18.17 -11.34 -9.40
C ASP A 72 19.45 -11.22 -8.57
N TYR A 73 20.53 -10.73 -9.19
CA TYR A 73 21.75 -10.38 -8.46
C TYR A 73 21.47 -9.15 -7.59
N VAL A 74 21.77 -9.27 -6.30
CA VAL A 74 21.66 -8.17 -5.34
C VAL A 74 23.02 -7.95 -4.68
N PRO A 75 23.55 -6.71 -4.64
CA PRO A 75 24.76 -6.39 -3.92
C PRO A 75 24.71 -6.85 -2.45
N HIS A 76 25.83 -7.37 -1.93
CA HIS A 76 25.91 -7.95 -0.58
C HIS A 76 25.42 -7.01 0.53
N VAL A 77 25.65 -5.70 0.38
CA VAL A 77 25.22 -4.70 1.37
C VAL A 77 23.70 -4.72 1.62
N PHE A 78 22.88 -5.13 0.65
CA PHE A 78 21.43 -5.19 0.78
C PHE A 78 20.90 -6.57 1.21
N HIS A 79 21.77 -7.56 1.44
CA HIS A 79 21.33 -8.92 1.79
C HIS A 79 20.65 -9.01 3.16
N MET A 80 20.88 -8.04 4.03
CA MET A 80 20.24 -7.95 5.33
C MET A 80 18.86 -7.30 5.33
N ASP A 81 18.43 -6.73 4.20
CA ASP A 81 17.11 -6.09 4.12
C ASP A 81 15.99 -7.15 4.13
N ASP A 82 15.01 -6.98 5.02
CA ASP A 82 13.88 -7.90 5.18
C ASP A 82 12.93 -7.91 3.97
N ARG A 83 12.99 -6.90 3.12
CA ARG A 83 12.19 -6.80 1.88
C ARG A 83 12.85 -7.50 0.71
N LEU A 84 14.11 -7.90 0.83
CA LEU A 84 14.78 -8.63 -0.23
C LEU A 84 14.05 -9.96 -0.51
N SER A 85 13.76 -10.21 -1.78
CA SER A 85 13.00 -11.39 -2.21
C SER A 85 11.64 -11.49 -1.50
N TRP A 86 10.97 -10.34 -1.31
CA TRP A 86 9.68 -10.26 -0.63
C TRP A 86 8.68 -11.29 -1.17
N PRO A 87 7.91 -11.99 -0.31
CA PRO A 87 7.93 -11.98 1.16
C PRO A 87 8.75 -13.12 1.81
N LEU A 88 9.77 -13.68 1.15
CA LEU A 88 10.44 -14.92 1.60
C LEU A 88 11.16 -14.85 2.95
N ARG A 89 11.44 -13.65 3.46
CA ARG A 89 11.96 -13.46 4.81
C ARG A 89 10.93 -13.77 5.89
N PHE A 90 9.65 -13.71 5.54
CA PHE A 90 8.52 -13.92 6.45
C PHE A 90 7.86 -15.27 6.23
N PHE A 91 7.60 -15.64 4.98
CA PHE A 91 6.87 -16.86 4.63
C PHE A 91 7.46 -17.55 3.41
N SER A 92 7.52 -18.87 3.46
CA SER A 92 7.91 -19.73 2.34
C SER A 92 6.72 -20.20 1.49
N HIS A 93 5.51 -20.18 2.06
CA HIS A 93 4.28 -20.59 1.40
C HIS A 93 3.14 -19.60 1.70
N ALA A 94 2.29 -19.37 0.70
CA ALA A 94 1.10 -18.55 0.79
C ALA A 94 -0.06 -19.15 -0.02
N CYS A 95 -1.28 -18.67 0.21
CA CYS A 95 -2.42 -19.07 -0.60
C CYS A 95 -2.31 -18.50 -2.03
N GLN A 96 -2.41 -19.39 -3.02
CA GLN A 96 -2.53 -19.06 -4.44
C GLN A 96 -3.98 -19.24 -4.87
N CYS A 97 -4.62 -18.13 -5.23
CA CYS A 97 -6.04 -18.10 -5.56
C CYS A 97 -6.30 -18.34 -7.05
N LYS A 98 -7.31 -19.15 -7.34
CA LYS A 98 -7.74 -19.48 -8.71
C LYS A 98 -8.61 -18.39 -9.31
N GLY A 99 -8.39 -18.11 -10.59
CA GLY A 99 -9.21 -17.19 -11.38
C GLY A 99 -9.39 -15.82 -10.70
N ASN A 100 -10.64 -15.45 -10.44
CA ASN A 100 -10.99 -14.16 -9.85
C ASN A 100 -11.07 -14.17 -8.32
N PHE A 101 -10.81 -15.29 -7.65
CA PHE A 101 -10.67 -15.29 -6.20
C PHE A 101 -9.42 -14.51 -5.77
N PHE A 102 -9.47 -13.97 -4.56
CA PHE A 102 -8.43 -13.13 -3.95
C PHE A 102 -8.58 -13.11 -2.42
N GLY A 103 -7.71 -12.37 -1.73
CA GLY A 103 -7.66 -12.33 -0.27
C GLY A 103 -6.65 -13.33 0.28
N THR A 104 -6.38 -13.21 1.57
CA THR A 104 -5.31 -13.96 2.25
C THR A 104 -5.64 -15.45 2.34
N ALA A 105 -6.93 -15.80 2.33
CA ALA A 105 -7.49 -17.15 2.36
C ALA A 105 -8.31 -17.47 1.09
N CYS A 106 -8.14 -16.72 -0.01
CA CYS A 106 -8.97 -16.79 -1.22
C CYS A 106 -10.48 -16.60 -0.97
N GLU A 107 -10.79 -15.79 0.03
CA GLU A 107 -12.14 -15.51 0.52
C GLU A 107 -12.82 -14.34 -0.20
N LYS A 108 -12.05 -13.43 -0.77
CA LYS A 108 -12.51 -12.23 -1.48
C LYS A 108 -12.48 -12.43 -3.00
N CYS A 109 -12.98 -11.44 -3.72
CA CYS A 109 -12.83 -11.34 -5.17
C CYS A 109 -11.76 -10.33 -5.56
N TRP A 110 -11.10 -10.56 -6.68
CA TRP A 110 -10.16 -9.63 -7.28
C TRP A 110 -10.87 -8.33 -7.67
N TYR A 111 -10.13 -7.23 -7.68
CA TYR A 111 -10.66 -5.91 -8.03
C TYR A 111 -11.41 -5.94 -9.37
N GLY A 112 -12.65 -5.43 -9.37
CA GLY A 112 -13.56 -5.47 -10.53
C GLY A 112 -14.45 -6.70 -10.63
N TRP A 113 -14.42 -7.59 -9.63
CA TRP A 113 -15.27 -8.78 -9.53
C TRP A 113 -16.01 -8.84 -8.18
N THR A 114 -17.18 -9.49 -8.19
CA THR A 114 -18.03 -9.69 -7.00
C THR A 114 -18.85 -10.98 -7.13
N GLY A 115 -19.69 -11.25 -6.13
CA GLY A 115 -20.51 -12.45 -6.02
C GLY A 115 -19.79 -13.59 -5.29
N PRO A 116 -20.53 -14.63 -4.86
CA PRO A 116 -19.96 -15.74 -4.09
C PRO A 116 -18.91 -16.56 -4.86
N ASN A 117 -18.94 -16.51 -6.20
CA ASN A 117 -18.00 -17.21 -7.08
C ASN A 117 -17.06 -16.26 -7.85
N CYS A 118 -17.07 -14.96 -7.55
CA CYS A 118 -16.25 -13.95 -8.25
C CYS A 118 -16.44 -13.93 -9.78
N ASP A 119 -17.66 -14.16 -10.22
CA ASP A 119 -18.08 -14.29 -11.62
C ASP A 119 -18.88 -13.07 -12.12
N LYS A 120 -19.22 -12.12 -11.25
CA LYS A 120 -19.93 -10.89 -11.61
C LYS A 120 -18.97 -9.73 -11.73
N ARG A 121 -18.96 -9.05 -12.89
CA ARG A 121 -18.18 -7.83 -13.09
C ARG A 121 -18.80 -6.66 -12.33
N VAL A 122 -17.96 -5.84 -11.72
CA VAL A 122 -18.35 -4.57 -11.10
C VAL A 122 -17.46 -3.45 -11.62
N LYS A 123 -18.06 -2.29 -11.88
CA LYS A 123 -17.34 -1.06 -12.25
C LYS A 123 -17.54 -0.03 -11.15
N ARG A 124 -16.44 0.57 -10.71
CA ARG A 124 -16.40 1.72 -9.80
C ARG A 124 -15.77 2.89 -10.54
N ILE A 125 -16.26 4.09 -10.31
CA ILE A 125 -15.83 5.30 -11.02
C ILE A 125 -15.20 6.24 -10.00
N ARG A 126 -13.90 6.49 -10.15
CA ARG A 126 -13.21 7.56 -9.42
C ARG A 126 -13.51 8.87 -10.12
N ARG A 127 -14.05 9.83 -9.37
CA ARG A 127 -14.46 11.15 -9.87
C ARG A 127 -13.61 12.23 -9.23
N ASP A 128 -13.56 13.40 -9.85
CA ASP A 128 -12.96 14.56 -9.22
C ASP A 128 -13.71 14.89 -7.92
N ILE A 129 -12.98 15.20 -6.87
CA ILE A 129 -13.51 15.52 -5.55
C ILE A 129 -14.46 16.73 -5.56
N HIS A 130 -14.25 17.71 -6.45
CA HIS A 130 -15.12 18.87 -6.62
C HIS A 130 -16.48 18.51 -7.21
N SER A 131 -16.60 17.34 -7.85
CA SER A 131 -17.85 16.88 -8.44
C SER A 131 -18.73 16.10 -7.45
N LEU A 132 -18.22 15.78 -6.25
CA LEU A 132 -18.97 15.07 -5.23
C LEU A 132 -20.08 15.95 -4.66
N SER A 133 -21.27 15.39 -4.47
CA SER A 133 -22.33 16.03 -3.69
C SER A 133 -21.93 16.18 -2.22
N ASP A 134 -22.62 17.06 -1.49
CA ASP A 134 -22.39 17.25 -0.05
C ASP A 134 -22.50 15.93 0.75
N HIS A 135 -23.43 15.06 0.35
CA HIS A 135 -23.59 13.75 0.97
C HIS A 135 -22.43 12.80 0.64
N GLU A 136 -22.02 12.72 -0.63
CA GLU A 136 -20.86 11.90 -1.03
C GLU A 136 -19.57 12.37 -0.33
N LEU A 137 -19.36 13.69 -0.24
CA LEU A 137 -18.23 14.28 0.46
C LEU A 137 -18.29 13.99 1.97
N TYR A 138 -19.48 14.07 2.59
CA TYR A 138 -19.68 13.68 3.98
C TYR A 138 -19.30 12.21 4.21
N VAL A 139 -19.80 11.29 3.37
CA VAL A 139 -19.49 9.85 3.47
C VAL A 139 -17.99 9.62 3.33
N LEU A 140 -17.33 10.22 2.32
CA LEU A 140 -15.88 10.13 2.14
C LEU A 140 -15.14 10.56 3.40
N LYS A 141 -15.51 11.73 3.95
CA LYS A 141 -14.85 12.32 5.12
C LYS A 141 -15.03 11.45 6.37
N ASP A 142 -16.23 10.95 6.62
CA ASP A 142 -16.51 10.06 7.76
C ASP A 142 -15.80 8.70 7.62
N VAL A 143 -15.79 8.10 6.42
CA VAL A 143 -15.07 6.84 6.15
C VAL A 143 -13.57 6.99 6.38
N LEU A 144 -12.98 8.07 5.86
CA LEU A 144 -11.58 8.41 6.14
C LEU A 144 -11.37 8.61 7.64
N TYR A 145 -12.26 9.35 8.31
CA TYR A 145 -12.12 9.59 9.74
C TYR A 145 -12.06 8.30 10.56
N ARG A 146 -13.00 7.38 10.31
CA ARG A 146 -13.07 6.08 10.97
C ARG A 146 -11.89 5.19 10.68
N SER A 147 -11.31 5.30 9.49
CA SER A 147 -10.18 4.46 9.08
C SER A 147 -8.91 4.64 9.95
N GLN A 148 -8.82 5.72 10.74
CA GLN A 148 -7.77 5.91 11.75
C GLN A 148 -7.78 4.86 12.86
N THR A 149 -8.94 4.28 13.18
CA THR A 149 -9.10 3.30 14.27
C THR A 149 -9.74 1.99 13.81
N TRP A 150 -10.34 1.95 12.61
CA TRP A 150 -10.93 0.75 12.05
C TRP A 150 -9.88 -0.34 11.80
N PRO A 151 -10.06 -1.59 12.28
CA PRO A 151 -9.06 -2.64 12.11
C PRO A 151 -8.84 -2.99 10.64
N SER A 152 -7.59 -3.09 10.22
CA SER A 152 -7.25 -3.46 8.84
C SER A 152 -7.35 -4.96 8.56
N GLY A 153 -7.27 -5.79 9.61
CA GLY A 153 -7.08 -7.25 9.51
C GLY A 153 -5.61 -7.67 9.26
N TYR A 154 -4.69 -6.70 9.32
CA TYR A 154 -3.26 -6.88 9.14
C TYR A 154 -2.48 -6.33 10.34
N VAL A 155 -1.28 -6.87 10.51
CA VAL A 155 -0.30 -6.33 11.44
C VAL A 155 0.85 -5.65 10.70
N VAL A 156 1.50 -4.73 11.39
CA VAL A 156 2.75 -4.10 10.93
C VAL A 156 3.92 -4.57 11.78
N LEU A 157 5.11 -4.59 11.17
CA LEU A 157 6.35 -4.89 11.89
C LEU A 157 6.66 -3.74 12.86
N ASP A 158 7.05 -4.09 14.08
CA ASP A 158 7.57 -3.12 15.05
C ASP A 158 9.02 -2.78 14.68
N GLU A 159 9.21 -1.61 14.08
CA GLU A 159 10.49 -1.04 13.69
C GLU A 159 10.92 0.08 14.66
N SER A 160 10.58 -0.06 15.96
CA SER A 160 11.08 0.84 17.01
C SER A 160 12.60 0.74 17.19
N ASP A 161 13.19 -0.36 16.74
CA ASP A 161 14.63 -0.61 16.69
C ASP A 161 15.06 -1.34 15.42
N ASN A 162 16.35 -1.31 15.12
CA ASN A 162 16.93 -1.89 13.91
C ASN A 162 17.35 -3.36 14.07
N TYR A 163 17.20 -3.94 15.27
CA TYR A 163 17.72 -5.27 15.59
C TYR A 163 16.76 -6.41 15.22
N HIS A 164 15.47 -6.11 15.08
CA HIS A 164 14.43 -7.10 14.79
C HIS A 164 13.97 -7.12 13.33
N SER A 165 14.30 -6.07 12.57
CA SER A 165 13.86 -5.89 11.18
C SER A 165 14.93 -6.30 10.17
N ASP A 166 16.14 -5.72 10.19
CA ASP A 166 17.16 -5.93 9.16
C ASP A 166 18.50 -6.47 9.73
N PRO A 167 18.79 -7.78 9.64
CA PRO A 167 17.93 -8.85 9.14
C PRO A 167 16.83 -9.22 10.13
N LEU A 168 15.75 -9.81 9.59
CA LEU A 168 14.58 -10.17 10.37
C LEU A 168 14.96 -11.18 11.46
N TYR A 169 14.78 -10.79 12.72
CA TYR A 169 15.12 -11.63 13.87
C TYR A 169 14.15 -11.40 15.02
N LYS A 170 13.44 -12.46 15.45
CA LYS A 170 12.39 -12.38 16.47
C LYS A 170 11.45 -11.15 16.31
N PRO A 171 10.92 -10.88 15.09
CA PRO A 171 10.08 -9.73 14.84
C PRO A 171 8.88 -9.67 15.77
N ARG A 172 8.52 -8.44 16.14
CA ARG A 172 7.31 -8.12 16.90
C ARG A 172 6.30 -7.48 15.95
N PHE A 173 5.03 -7.76 16.17
CA PHE A 173 3.95 -7.30 15.31
C PHE A 173 2.94 -6.48 16.11
N ILE A 174 2.45 -5.40 15.49
CA ILE A 174 1.50 -4.48 16.08
C ILE A 174 0.22 -4.51 15.22
N PRO A 175 -0.97 -4.71 15.81
CA PRO A 175 -2.24 -4.56 15.09
C PRO A 175 -2.37 -3.17 14.49
N ALA A 176 -2.83 -3.08 13.24
CA ALA A 176 -2.91 -1.82 12.53
C ALA A 176 -4.35 -1.46 12.16
N SER A 177 -4.70 -0.20 12.37
CA SER A 177 -5.90 0.37 11.73
C SER A 177 -5.68 0.51 10.22
N VAL A 178 -6.74 0.76 9.46
CA VAL A 178 -6.67 0.94 8.00
C VAL A 178 -5.66 2.04 7.62
N GLN A 179 -5.70 3.19 8.28
CA GLN A 179 -4.74 4.27 7.98
C GLN A 179 -3.33 3.92 8.40
N TYR A 180 -3.15 3.34 9.60
CA TYR A 180 -1.81 2.95 10.05
C TYR A 180 -1.18 1.92 9.10
N PHE A 181 -1.98 0.95 8.64
CA PHE A 181 -1.53 -0.07 7.71
C PHE A 181 -1.05 0.53 6.39
N ILE A 182 -1.83 1.43 5.78
CA ILE A 182 -1.47 2.04 4.48
C ILE A 182 -0.26 2.97 4.63
N THR A 183 -0.20 3.79 5.68
CA THR A 183 0.97 4.63 5.95
C THR A 183 2.22 3.79 6.20
N PHE A 184 2.11 2.73 7.00
CA PHE A 184 3.23 1.82 7.25
C PHE A 184 3.70 1.13 5.97
N ASN A 185 2.81 0.61 5.12
CA ASN A 185 3.20 -0.01 3.85
C ASN A 185 4.00 0.94 2.96
N HIS A 186 3.56 2.19 2.85
CA HIS A 186 4.26 3.21 2.07
C HIS A 186 5.65 3.52 2.63
N ARG A 187 5.75 3.70 3.95
CA ARG A 187 7.02 3.90 4.63
C ARG A 187 7.93 2.68 4.54
N TYR A 188 7.39 1.49 4.74
CA TYR A 188 8.10 0.22 4.66
C TYR A 188 8.66 -0.02 3.25
N GLY A 189 7.93 0.37 2.19
CA GLY A 189 8.45 0.31 0.83
C GLY A 189 9.56 1.34 0.54
N SER A 190 9.52 2.51 1.17
CA SER A 190 10.43 3.64 0.87
C SER A 190 11.60 3.80 1.85
N ARG A 191 11.57 3.15 3.02
CA ARG A 191 12.62 3.33 4.02
C ARG A 191 13.96 2.73 3.56
N ALA A 192 15.04 3.28 4.07
CA ALA A 192 16.36 2.68 3.99
C ALA A 192 16.40 1.29 4.67
N THR A 193 17.39 0.48 4.31
CA THR A 193 17.79 -0.69 5.12
C THR A 193 18.18 -0.22 6.52
N LEU A 194 17.69 -0.90 7.55
CA LEU A 194 17.85 -0.54 8.95
C LEU A 194 19.19 -1.02 9.51
N TYR A 195 20.30 -0.45 9.04
CA TYR A 195 21.62 -0.76 9.58
C TYR A 195 21.76 -0.35 11.05
N LYS A 196 22.59 -1.07 11.80
CA LYS A 196 22.80 -0.85 13.24
C LYS A 196 23.78 0.28 13.55
N ASN A 197 24.71 0.54 12.64
CA ASN A 197 25.70 1.61 12.79
C ASN A 197 25.41 2.76 11.83
N LYS A 198 25.79 3.97 12.24
CA LYS A 198 25.52 5.22 11.49
C LYS A 198 26.29 5.28 10.18
N GLN A 199 27.51 4.72 10.11
CA GLN A 199 28.35 4.80 8.91
C GLN A 199 27.73 4.03 7.74
N ASP A 200 27.27 2.80 7.96
CA ASP A 200 26.59 2.00 6.94
C ASP A 200 25.27 2.65 6.51
N CYS A 201 24.56 3.27 7.46
CA CYS A 201 23.38 4.07 7.14
C CYS A 201 23.65 5.21 6.19
N GLU A 202 24.77 5.91 6.40
CA GLU A 202 25.17 7.03 5.56
C GLU A 202 25.65 6.60 4.18
N MET A 203 26.29 5.43 4.11
CA MET A 203 26.90 4.94 2.88
C MET A 203 25.91 4.15 2.00
N TYR A 204 24.99 3.40 2.60
CA TYR A 204 24.15 2.41 1.91
C TYR A 204 22.64 2.61 2.12
N GLY A 205 22.21 3.57 2.94
CA GLY A 205 20.80 3.80 3.27
C GLY A 205 19.95 4.48 2.19
N ILE A 206 20.16 4.14 0.91
CA ILE A 206 19.55 4.81 -0.26
C ILE A 206 18.41 4.03 -0.90
N LEU A 207 18.02 2.90 -0.31
CA LEU A 207 17.14 1.93 -0.97
C LEU A 207 15.67 2.37 -0.90
N ASN A 208 14.98 2.32 -2.05
CA ASN A 208 13.57 2.68 -2.20
C ASN A 208 12.88 1.71 -3.17
N TYR A 209 11.88 0.94 -2.69
CA TYR A 209 11.16 -0.05 -3.50
C TYR A 209 9.90 0.51 -4.18
N ASN A 210 9.46 1.73 -3.85
CA ASN A 210 8.20 2.27 -4.34
C ASN A 210 8.29 3.65 -5.00
N HIS A 211 9.46 4.29 -5.01
CA HIS A 211 9.75 5.51 -5.79
C HIS A 211 11.05 5.35 -6.58
N ASP A 212 11.42 6.40 -7.33
CA ASP A 212 12.68 6.52 -8.07
C ASP A 212 13.01 5.34 -9.00
N GLY A 213 11.96 4.69 -9.51
CA GLY A 213 12.08 3.52 -10.38
C GLY A 213 10.79 3.21 -11.14
N VAL A 214 10.90 2.28 -12.09
CA VAL A 214 9.80 1.89 -13.01
C VAL A 214 8.57 1.32 -12.31
N VAL A 215 8.72 0.88 -11.06
CA VAL A 215 7.64 0.32 -10.24
C VAL A 215 6.79 1.39 -9.56
N PHE A 216 7.20 2.66 -9.55
CA PHE A 216 6.47 3.77 -8.93
C PHE A 216 4.96 3.77 -9.26
N PRO A 217 4.53 3.78 -10.55
CA PRO A 217 3.11 3.84 -10.87
C PRO A 217 2.37 2.54 -10.53
N THR A 218 3.00 1.37 -10.69
CA THR A 218 2.36 0.08 -10.41
C THR A 218 2.22 -0.18 -8.91
N TRP A 219 3.22 0.18 -8.12
CA TRP A 219 3.23 0.03 -6.67
C TRP A 219 2.15 0.90 -6.03
N HIS A 220 2.11 2.19 -6.39
CA HIS A 220 1.10 3.12 -5.90
C HIS A 220 -0.31 2.77 -6.37
N ARG A 221 -0.47 2.28 -7.61
CA ARG A 221 -1.77 1.79 -8.09
C ARG A 221 -2.28 0.63 -7.23
N TYR A 222 -1.42 -0.32 -6.88
CA TYR A 222 -1.83 -1.46 -6.05
C TYR A 222 -2.11 -1.06 -4.60
N LEU A 223 -1.27 -0.21 -4.00
CA LEU A 223 -1.54 0.36 -2.67
C LEU A 223 -2.90 1.09 -2.64
N GLN A 224 -3.20 1.89 -3.67
CA GLN A 224 -4.48 2.60 -3.79
C GLN A 224 -5.67 1.64 -3.89
N LEU A 225 -5.54 0.52 -4.60
CA LEU A 225 -6.59 -0.50 -4.69
C LEU A 225 -6.84 -1.15 -3.33
N ILE A 226 -5.79 -1.44 -2.55
CA ILE A 226 -5.92 -1.99 -1.20
C ILE A 226 -6.61 -1.00 -0.28
N TRP A 227 -6.15 0.26 -0.27
CA TRP A 227 -6.75 1.32 0.54
C TRP A 227 -8.22 1.53 0.20
N GLU A 228 -8.56 1.66 -1.08
CA GLU A 228 -9.95 1.81 -1.55
C GLU A 228 -10.82 0.61 -1.16
N GLY A 229 -10.28 -0.62 -1.21
CA GLY A 229 -10.96 -1.81 -0.73
C GLY A 229 -11.29 -1.74 0.76
N LEU A 230 -10.30 -1.39 1.59
CA LEU A 230 -10.47 -1.24 3.04
C LEU A 230 -11.46 -0.12 3.39
N LEU A 231 -11.40 1.03 2.70
CA LEU A 231 -12.36 2.12 2.88
C LEU A 231 -13.77 1.72 2.42
N ALA A 232 -13.90 1.00 1.31
CA ALA A 232 -15.19 0.52 0.83
C ALA A 232 -15.87 -0.43 1.82
N GLU A 233 -15.09 -1.25 2.55
CA GLU A 233 -15.65 -2.08 3.63
C GLU A 233 -16.27 -1.22 4.75
N ILE A 234 -15.62 -0.11 5.12
CA ILE A 234 -16.15 0.85 6.10
C ILE A 234 -17.41 1.52 5.54
N ALA A 235 -17.34 2.02 4.30
CA ALA A 235 -18.45 2.70 3.63
C ALA A 235 -19.71 1.81 3.54
N TRP A 236 -19.54 0.53 3.21
CA TRP A 236 -20.63 -0.45 3.23
C TRP A 236 -21.18 -0.69 4.64
N LYS A 237 -20.29 -0.89 5.63
CA LYS A 237 -20.72 -1.24 6.99
C LYS A 237 -21.43 -0.10 7.70
N VAL A 238 -21.01 1.15 7.46
CA VAL A 238 -21.52 2.35 8.13
C VAL A 238 -22.63 3.03 7.33
N HIS A 239 -22.45 3.20 6.03
CA HIS A 239 -23.34 4.00 5.17
C HIS A 239 -24.10 3.18 4.12
N ARG A 240 -23.89 1.87 4.05
CA ARG A 240 -24.48 0.97 3.03
C ARG A 240 -24.14 1.38 1.58
N VAL A 241 -22.98 2.00 1.38
CA VAL A 241 -22.48 2.37 0.05
C VAL A 241 -21.71 1.21 -0.57
N GLU A 242 -22.29 0.56 -1.59
CA GLU A 242 -21.72 -0.63 -2.25
C GLU A 242 -20.66 -0.30 -3.32
N ASN A 243 -20.77 0.89 -3.91
CA ASN A 243 -19.97 1.35 -5.03
C ASN A 243 -18.92 2.41 -4.67
N PHE A 244 -18.50 2.46 -3.39
CA PHE A 244 -17.49 3.41 -2.92
C PHE A 244 -16.21 3.35 -3.78
N ALA A 245 -15.76 4.52 -4.22
CA ALA A 245 -14.52 4.73 -4.96
C ALA A 245 -13.83 5.97 -4.40
N ALA A 246 -12.51 5.90 -4.19
CA ALA A 246 -11.75 7.05 -3.74
C ALA A 246 -11.73 8.11 -4.87
N PRO A 247 -12.08 9.38 -4.60
CA PRO A 247 -12.00 10.42 -5.62
C PRO A 247 -10.53 10.75 -5.93
N TYR A 248 -10.32 11.50 -7.01
CA TYR A 248 -9.05 12.16 -7.28
C TYR A 248 -9.19 13.67 -7.07
N TRP A 249 -8.05 14.34 -6.88
CA TRP A 249 -7.95 15.78 -6.87
C TRP A 249 -7.20 16.21 -8.12
N ASP A 250 -7.90 16.84 -9.06
CA ASP A 250 -7.24 17.46 -10.21
C ASP A 250 -6.57 18.77 -9.76
N MET A 251 -5.25 18.73 -9.67
CA MET A 251 -4.43 19.87 -9.25
C MET A 251 -3.82 20.63 -10.44
N ILE A 252 -4.08 20.20 -11.67
CA ILE A 252 -3.47 20.78 -12.86
C ILE A 252 -3.95 22.23 -13.03
N GLY A 253 -3.00 23.17 -13.09
CA GLY A 253 -3.25 24.60 -13.26
C GLY A 253 -3.72 25.34 -12.00
N LEU A 254 -3.80 24.68 -10.83
CA LEU A 254 -4.15 25.35 -9.58
C LEU A 254 -3.02 26.26 -9.08
N LEU A 255 -3.38 27.37 -8.42
CA LEU A 255 -2.42 28.30 -7.79
C LEU A 255 -2.22 28.02 -6.30
N ASN A 256 -3.15 27.29 -5.69
CA ASN A 256 -3.17 26.95 -4.28
C ASN A 256 -3.95 25.64 -4.09
N CYS A 257 -3.88 25.08 -2.87
CA CYS A 257 -4.70 23.93 -2.53
C CYS A 257 -6.15 24.35 -2.23
N ASP A 258 -7.02 24.22 -3.21
CA ASP A 258 -8.46 24.54 -3.14
C ASP A 258 -9.25 23.57 -2.24
N ILE A 259 -8.78 22.33 -2.06
CA ILE A 259 -9.33 21.35 -1.11
C ILE A 259 -8.77 21.47 0.31
N CYS A 260 -7.88 22.42 0.57
CA CYS A 260 -7.32 22.70 1.89
C CYS A 260 -8.22 23.67 2.68
N THR A 261 -9.51 23.34 2.77
CA THR A 261 -10.55 24.11 3.48
C THR A 261 -11.33 23.21 4.44
N ASN A 262 -12.05 23.78 5.42
CA ASN A 262 -12.83 22.98 6.38
C ASN A 262 -14.00 22.21 5.73
N THR A 263 -14.40 22.60 4.52
CA THR A 263 -15.34 21.84 3.68
C THR A 263 -14.76 20.49 3.28
N TYR A 264 -13.50 20.45 2.85
CA TYR A 264 -12.81 19.24 2.41
C TYR A 264 -11.88 18.70 3.52
N PHE A 265 -10.57 18.78 3.33
CA PHE A 265 -9.57 18.13 4.20
C PHE A 265 -9.02 19.03 5.32
N GLY A 266 -9.73 20.12 5.63
CA GLY A 266 -9.40 21.06 6.70
C GLY A 266 -8.61 22.26 6.22
N ALA A 267 -8.87 23.42 6.82
CA ALA A 267 -8.09 24.65 6.61
C ALA A 267 -6.78 24.62 7.43
N PRO A 268 -5.82 25.53 7.17
CA PRO A 268 -4.71 25.78 8.08
C PRO A 268 -5.18 26.06 9.51
N GLY A 269 -4.49 25.47 10.49
CA GLY A 269 -4.79 25.59 11.92
C GLY A 269 -3.68 26.31 12.68
N ARG A 270 -3.42 25.84 13.92
CA ARG A 270 -2.34 26.36 14.76
C ARG A 270 -1.00 25.80 14.31
N GLU A 271 0.06 26.58 14.43
CA GLU A 271 1.44 26.12 14.22
C GLU A 271 2.10 25.85 15.58
N ASP A 272 2.86 24.77 15.68
CA ASP A 272 3.74 24.49 16.81
C ASP A 272 5.04 23.82 16.34
N LYS A 273 5.82 23.27 17.28
CA LYS A 273 7.11 22.62 17.01
C LYS A 273 7.03 21.40 16.06
N ASP A 274 5.86 20.83 15.85
CA ASP A 274 5.64 19.71 14.92
C ASP A 274 5.19 20.18 13.53
N GLY A 275 4.81 21.46 13.39
CA GLY A 275 4.45 22.09 12.12
C GLY A 275 3.08 22.79 12.16
N LEU A 276 2.57 23.13 10.97
CA LEU A 276 1.26 23.75 10.78
C LEU A 276 0.16 22.69 10.79
N HIS A 277 -0.62 22.62 11.87
CA HIS A 277 -1.68 21.62 12.05
C HIS A 277 -2.93 21.93 11.23
N ILE A 278 -3.78 20.93 11.04
CA ILE A 278 -5.12 21.09 10.47
C ILE A 278 -6.04 21.85 11.45
N SER A 279 -6.87 22.76 10.94
CA SER A 279 -7.82 23.56 11.72
C SER A 279 -8.74 22.69 12.59
N ARG A 280 -8.98 23.12 13.83
CA ARG A 280 -9.91 22.46 14.79
C ARG A 280 -11.36 22.39 14.32
N ARG A 281 -11.72 23.11 13.26
CA ARG A 281 -13.05 23.05 12.63
C ARG A 281 -13.18 21.88 11.63
N SER A 282 -12.07 21.23 11.30
CA SER A 282 -12.06 20.02 10.47
C SER A 282 -12.15 18.78 11.34
N ILE A 283 -12.89 17.77 10.88
CA ILE A 283 -12.90 16.44 11.52
C ILE A 283 -11.51 15.78 11.53
N PHE A 284 -10.62 16.24 10.64
CA PHE A 284 -9.26 15.73 10.50
C PHE A 284 -8.27 16.42 11.45
N SER A 285 -8.71 17.34 12.32
CA SER A 285 -7.79 18.08 13.21
C SER A 285 -7.00 17.17 14.16
N ASN A 286 -7.55 16.01 14.49
CA ASN A 286 -6.96 15.02 15.39
C ASN A 286 -6.49 13.76 14.65
N PHE A 287 -6.33 13.82 13.32
CA PHE A 287 -5.74 12.71 12.57
C PHE A 287 -4.34 12.44 13.07
N THR A 288 -4.07 11.17 13.43
CA THR A 288 -2.76 10.76 13.92
C THR A 288 -1.79 10.71 12.75
N GLU A 289 -0.62 11.30 12.95
CA GLU A 289 0.53 11.14 12.05
C GLU A 289 1.23 9.82 12.39
N PHE A 290 0.91 8.75 11.64
CA PHE A 290 1.64 7.49 11.75
C PHE A 290 3.01 7.62 11.09
N CYS A 291 4.00 6.89 11.61
CA CYS A 291 5.36 6.90 11.08
C CYS A 291 6.06 8.26 11.11
N ALA A 292 5.72 9.11 12.08
CA ALA A 292 6.34 10.41 12.27
C ALA A 292 7.87 10.31 12.30
N GLU A 293 8.54 11.21 11.60
CA GLU A 293 9.99 11.21 11.55
C GLU A 293 10.62 11.55 12.91
N PRO A 294 11.68 10.85 13.34
CA PRO A 294 12.46 11.25 14.51
C PRO A 294 13.06 12.65 14.29
N ARG A 295 13.24 13.39 15.38
CA ARG A 295 13.95 14.67 15.33
C ARG A 295 15.46 14.44 15.30
N GLY A 296 16.19 15.41 14.74
CA GLY A 296 17.65 15.35 14.64
C GLY A 296 18.12 14.67 13.37
N ASP A 297 19.33 14.11 13.41
CA ASP A 297 20.03 13.50 12.27
C ASP A 297 19.86 11.98 12.21
N ALA A 298 18.76 11.45 12.76
CA ALA A 298 18.49 10.02 12.75
C ALA A 298 18.40 9.49 11.30
N LYS A 299 19.24 8.51 10.97
CA LYS A 299 19.24 7.78 9.70
C LYS A 299 18.82 6.34 9.95
N CYS A 300 18.39 5.65 8.89
CA CYS A 300 17.92 4.25 8.96
C CYS A 300 16.93 4.01 10.11
N TYR A 301 15.77 4.64 10.03
CA TYR A 301 14.73 4.45 11.01
C TYR A 301 13.46 3.94 10.36
N GLY A 302 12.84 2.99 11.05
CA GLY A 302 11.52 2.51 10.70
C GLY A 302 10.41 3.38 11.27
N CYS A 303 9.18 2.99 10.98
CA CYS A 303 7.99 3.78 11.27
C CYS A 303 7.86 4.17 12.76
N GLN A 304 8.10 3.24 13.68
CA GLN A 304 7.84 3.44 15.12
C GLN A 304 9.02 4.10 15.85
N ARG A 305 10.16 4.29 15.18
CA ARG A 305 11.41 4.77 15.81
C ARG A 305 11.25 6.08 16.55
N SER A 306 10.43 6.99 16.03
CA SER A 306 10.26 8.30 16.65
C SER A 306 9.54 8.23 18.00
N GLY A 307 8.65 7.26 18.21
CA GLY A 307 7.75 7.21 19.38
C GLY A 307 6.83 8.41 19.57
N ARG A 308 6.86 9.41 18.66
CA ARG A 308 6.10 10.65 18.76
C ARG A 308 4.64 10.38 18.44
N LYS A 309 3.75 10.87 19.32
CA LYS A 309 2.32 10.96 19.06
C LYS A 309 2.01 12.39 18.68
N THR A 310 1.76 12.63 17.40
CA THR A 310 1.40 13.95 16.88
C THR A 310 0.27 13.82 15.87
N THR A 311 -0.27 14.96 15.48
CA THR A 311 -1.33 15.05 14.47
C THR A 311 -0.75 15.50 13.15
N ILE A 312 -1.47 15.20 12.06
CA ILE A 312 -1.04 15.59 10.71
C ILE A 312 -0.76 17.09 10.64
N THR A 313 0.41 17.43 10.13
CA THR A 313 0.78 18.80 9.78
C THR A 313 0.84 18.94 8.26
N ARG A 314 0.52 20.12 7.76
CA ARG A 314 0.53 20.42 6.32
C ARG A 314 0.96 21.85 6.09
N LYS A 315 2.14 21.99 5.45
CA LYS A 315 2.71 23.26 5.03
C LYS A 315 3.31 23.08 3.64
N PHE A 316 2.79 23.81 2.67
CA PHE A 316 3.32 23.80 1.31
C PHE A 316 4.61 24.62 1.28
N THR A 317 5.70 24.01 0.82
CA THR A 317 6.98 24.70 0.60
C THR A 317 7.01 25.44 -0.74
N THR A 318 6.21 24.98 -1.69
CA THR A 318 5.97 25.59 -3.00
C THR A 318 4.50 25.45 -3.35
N LEU A 319 3.94 26.47 -4.00
CA LEU A 319 2.59 26.47 -4.58
C LEU A 319 2.63 26.34 -6.11
N LYS A 320 3.76 25.90 -6.67
CA LYS A 320 3.90 25.60 -8.09
C LYS A 320 3.32 24.23 -8.40
N PHE A 321 2.00 24.14 -8.51
CA PHE A 321 1.35 22.93 -9.04
C PHE A 321 1.66 22.78 -10.55
N PRO A 322 1.61 21.55 -11.08
CA PRO A 322 1.82 21.31 -12.51
C PRO A 322 0.75 22.02 -13.35
N ASP A 323 1.11 22.47 -14.55
CA ASP A 323 0.17 23.04 -15.52
C ASP A 323 -0.15 22.08 -16.68
N GLN A 324 -1.02 22.51 -17.60
CA GLN A 324 -1.42 21.68 -18.74
C GLN A 324 -0.23 21.27 -19.62
N ARG A 325 0.80 22.12 -19.74
CA ARG A 325 1.99 21.83 -20.55
C ARG A 325 2.81 20.71 -19.90
N ASP A 326 2.89 20.68 -18.58
CA ASP A 326 3.55 19.59 -17.85
C ASP A 326 2.84 18.26 -18.11
N LEU A 327 1.50 18.25 -18.06
CA LEU A 327 0.70 17.06 -18.35
C LEU A 327 0.86 16.61 -19.81
N ASP A 328 0.71 17.52 -20.76
CA ASP A 328 0.85 17.23 -22.19
C ASP A 328 2.24 16.69 -22.52
N TYR A 329 3.28 17.28 -21.91
CA TYR A 329 4.65 16.80 -22.04
C TYR A 329 4.77 15.36 -21.57
N VAL A 330 4.33 15.03 -20.35
CA VAL A 330 4.43 13.66 -19.81
C VAL A 330 3.64 12.67 -20.66
N LEU A 331 2.45 13.03 -21.15
CA LEU A 331 1.63 12.17 -22.00
C LEU A 331 2.19 12.00 -23.42
N SER A 332 3.02 12.95 -23.88
CA SER A 332 3.70 12.87 -25.18
C SER A 332 4.90 11.93 -25.18
N LEU A 333 5.43 11.59 -24.00
CA LEU A 333 6.57 10.67 -23.88
C LEU A 333 6.15 9.28 -24.40
N LYS A 334 6.83 8.82 -25.46
CA LYS A 334 6.62 7.47 -25.98
C LYS A 334 7.08 6.44 -24.96
N LYS A 335 6.26 5.40 -24.78
CA LYS A 335 6.54 4.26 -23.90
C LYS A 335 7.64 3.36 -24.47
#